data_AF-A0A427E2G9-F1
#
_entry.id   AF-A0A427E2G9-F1
#
_cell.length_a   1.000
_cell.length_b   1.000
_cell.length_c   1.000
_cell.angle_alpha   90.00
_cell.angle_beta   90.00
_cell.angle_gamma   90.00
#
_symmetry.space_group_name_H-M   'P 1'
#
loop_
_entity.id
_entity.type
_entity.pdbx_description
1 polymer ?
#
loop_
_entity_poly.entity_id
_entity_poly.type
_entity_poly.pdbx_seq_one_letter_code
_entity_poly.pdbx_strand_id
1 'polypeptide(L)'
;MHKPLERILDVPVAVTLGYVSYQKQLVFYTPTTDLKPMLELNHPLQRANFHAWLTLPSHEIIGFTFFTSIGVRNDWPEFIGATLLGHPTESKTSCLSTHNWWVMSS
;
A
#
# COMPACT_ATOMS: atom_id res chain seq x y z
N MET A 1 10.55 -20.93 -7.46
CA MET A 1 9.16 -21.32 -7.09
C MET A 1 8.28 -20.10 -7.35
N HIS A 2 7.49 -20.09 -8.42
CA HIS A 2 6.58 -18.97 -8.70
C HIS A 2 5.49 -18.92 -7.63
N LYS A 3 5.26 -17.73 -7.07
CA LYS A 3 4.28 -17.54 -5.99
C LYS A 3 2.86 -17.73 -6.58
N PRO A 4 1.87 -18.24 -5.81
CA PRO A 4 0.53 -18.54 -6.33
C PRO A 4 -0.13 -17.38 -7.09
N LEU A 5 0.10 -16.14 -6.67
CA LEU A 5 -0.44 -14.95 -7.33
C LEU A 5 0.15 -14.70 -8.73
N GLU A 6 1.47 -14.91 -8.89
CA GLU A 6 2.15 -14.72 -10.18
C GLU A 6 1.65 -15.71 -11.22
N ARG A 7 1.29 -16.93 -10.80
CA ARG A 7 0.68 -17.93 -11.68
C ARG A 7 -0.73 -17.52 -12.14
N ILE A 8 -1.50 -16.90 -11.26
CA ILE A 8 -2.88 -16.47 -11.58
C ILE A 8 -2.87 -15.26 -12.51
N LEU A 9 -1.94 -14.33 -12.29
CA LEU A 9 -1.85 -13.08 -13.04
C LEU A 9 -0.96 -13.19 -14.29
N ASP A 10 -0.24 -14.31 -14.45
CA ASP A 10 0.71 -14.59 -15.54
C ASP A 10 1.81 -13.52 -15.69
N VAL A 11 2.13 -12.84 -14.59
CA VAL A 11 3.18 -11.82 -14.52
C VAL A 11 3.85 -11.87 -13.14
N PRO A 12 5.13 -11.47 -13.02
CA PRO A 12 5.75 -11.31 -11.71
C PRO A 12 5.06 -10.19 -10.92
N VAL A 13 4.97 -10.34 -9.60
CA VAL A 13 4.25 -9.38 -8.74
C VAL A 13 5.15 -8.97 -7.58
N ALA A 14 5.31 -7.66 -7.38
CA ALA A 14 6.01 -7.12 -6.23
C ALA A 14 5.03 -6.75 -5.11
N VAL A 15 5.38 -7.08 -3.87
CA VAL A 15 4.73 -6.47 -2.70
C VAL A 15 5.38 -5.11 -2.48
N THR A 16 4.58 -4.05 -2.46
CA THR A 16 5.03 -2.68 -2.26
C THR A 16 4.51 -2.16 -0.93
N LEU A 17 5.40 -1.53 -0.17
CA LEU A 17 5.08 -0.83 1.06
C LEU A 17 5.12 0.67 0.82
N GLY A 18 4.18 1.39 1.43
CA GLY A 18 4.20 2.84 1.40
C GLY A 18 3.06 3.45 2.20
N TYR A 19 2.73 4.69 1.86
CA TYR A 19 1.66 5.45 2.48
C TYR A 19 0.73 6.01 1.40
N VAL A 20 -0.46 6.44 1.82
CA VAL A 20 -1.50 6.97 0.93
C VAL A 20 -1.78 8.43 1.26
N SER A 21 -1.77 9.30 0.26
CA SER A 21 -2.28 10.67 0.40
C SER A 21 -3.77 10.72 0.06
N TYR A 22 -4.63 10.61 1.07
CA TYR A 22 -6.10 10.61 0.96
C TYR A 22 -6.67 11.92 1.48
N GLN A 23 -7.48 12.63 0.68
CA GLN A 23 -8.06 13.93 1.05
C GLN A 23 -7.03 14.95 1.58
N LYS A 24 -5.84 15.00 0.95
CA LYS A 24 -4.69 15.84 1.37
C LYS A 24 -4.10 15.48 2.73
N GLN A 25 -4.43 14.32 3.29
CA GLN A 25 -3.85 13.79 4.51
C GLN A 25 -3.03 12.52 4.21
N LEU A 26 -1.90 12.38 4.90
CA LEU A 26 -1.11 11.16 4.85
C LEU A 26 -1.74 10.11 5.76
N VAL A 27 -2.11 8.96 5.19
CA VAL A 27 -2.67 7.80 5.87
C VAL A 27 -1.67 6.66 5.75
N PHE A 28 -1.57 5.84 6.80
CA PHE A 28 -0.57 4.77 6.91
C PHE A 28 0.85 5.29 6.71
N TYR A 29 1.18 6.36 7.45
CA TYR A 29 2.45 7.05 7.33
C TYR A 29 3.22 7.01 8.64
N THR A 30 4.46 6.56 8.56
CA THR A 30 5.48 6.77 9.60
C THR A 30 6.65 7.54 8.97
N PRO A 31 7.06 8.67 9.56
CA PRO A 31 8.21 9.43 9.10
C PRO A 31 9.49 8.59 9.09
N THR A 32 10.35 8.81 8.11
CA THR A 32 11.59 8.02 7.98
C THR A 32 12.62 8.33 9.05
N THR A 33 12.55 9.52 9.64
CA THR A 33 13.28 9.89 10.86
C THR A 33 12.99 8.95 12.03
N ASP A 34 11.78 8.38 12.07
CA ASP A 34 11.30 7.54 13.17
C ASP A 34 11.55 6.06 12.85
N LEU A 35 11.52 5.69 11.58
CA LEU A 35 11.75 4.31 11.12
C LEU A 35 13.17 3.82 11.39
N LYS A 36 14.18 4.66 11.17
CA LYS A 36 15.57 4.24 11.32
C LYS A 36 15.89 3.83 12.77
N PRO A 37 15.56 4.64 13.79
CA PRO A 37 15.66 4.21 15.19
C PRO A 37 14.85 2.95 15.51
N MET A 38 13.64 2.80 14.94
CA MET A 38 12.81 1.61 15.20
C MET A 38 13.46 0.31 14.70
N LEU A 39 14.13 0.36 13.54
CA LEU A 39 14.89 -0.76 12.99
C LEU A 39 16.15 -1.04 13.80
N GLU A 40 16.89 0.00 14.19
CA GLU A 40 18.15 -0.13 14.94
C GLU A 40 17.93 -0.65 16.37
N LEU A 41 16.81 -0.31 17.00
CA LEU A 41 16.49 -0.68 18.39
C LEU A 41 15.72 -2.01 18.50
N ASN A 42 15.52 -2.75 17.41
CA ASN A 42 14.67 -3.96 17.36
C ASN A 42 13.30 -3.75 18.01
N HIS A 43 12.76 -2.53 17.94
CA HIS A 43 11.44 -2.25 18.48
C HIS A 43 10.38 -3.01 17.67
N PRO A 44 9.28 -3.43 18.31
CA PRO A 44 8.21 -4.08 17.58
C PRO A 44 7.72 -3.17 16.45
N LEU A 45 7.78 -3.65 15.21
CA LEU A 45 7.26 -2.99 14.00
C LEU A 45 5.75 -2.69 14.10
N GLN A 46 5.08 -3.17 15.15
CA GLN A 46 3.68 -2.88 15.49
C GLN A 46 3.38 -1.38 15.63
N ARG A 47 4.40 -0.53 15.86
CA ARG A 47 4.25 0.94 15.87
C ARG A 47 4.42 1.58 14.50
N ALA A 48 4.96 0.87 13.53
CA ALA A 48 5.15 1.39 12.18
C ALA A 48 3.84 1.28 11.42
N ASN A 49 3.44 2.37 10.78
CA ASN A 49 2.18 2.46 10.08
C ASN A 49 2.46 2.58 8.59
N PHE A 50 2.17 1.50 7.86
CA PHE A 50 2.35 1.40 6.41
C PHE A 50 1.15 0.69 5.79
N HIS A 51 0.94 0.98 4.51
CA HIS A 51 0.02 0.25 3.67
C HIS A 51 0.80 -0.65 2.71
N ALA A 52 0.28 -1.85 2.47
CA ALA A 52 0.85 -2.81 1.55
C ALA A 52 -0.11 -3.07 0.39
N TRP A 53 0.42 -3.07 -0.83
CA TRP A 53 -0.30 -3.40 -2.05
C TRP A 53 0.57 -4.22 -2.99
N LEU A 54 -0.02 -4.68 -4.09
CA LEU A 54 0.69 -5.39 -5.14
C LEU A 54 0.97 -4.43 -6.30
N THR A 55 2.18 -4.47 -6.83
CA THR A 55 2.57 -3.71 -8.01
C THR A 55 2.93 -4.68 -9.13
N LEU A 56 2.27 -4.53 -10.26
CA LEU A 56 2.55 -5.28 -11.49
C LEU A 56 3.72 -4.66 -12.27
N PRO A 57 4.34 -5.36 -13.22
CA PRO A 57 5.42 -4.82 -14.05
C PRO A 57 4.95 -3.67 -14.95
N SER A 58 3.65 -3.61 -15.24
CA SER A 58 2.97 -2.48 -15.89
C SER A 58 2.90 -1.23 -15.02
N HIS A 59 3.37 -1.30 -13.76
CA HIS A 59 3.20 -0.33 -12.68
C HIS A 59 1.77 -0.22 -12.15
N GLU A 60 0.82 -1.01 -12.63
CA GLU A 60 -0.53 -1.05 -12.07
C GLU A 60 -0.50 -1.53 -10.62
N ILE A 61 -1.34 -0.90 -9.80
CA ILE A 61 -1.51 -1.21 -8.38
C ILE A 61 -2.77 -2.05 -8.19
N ILE A 62 -2.65 -3.10 -7.38
CA ILE A 62 -3.77 -3.88 -6.86
C ILE A 62 -3.78 -3.79 -5.33
N GLY A 63 -4.77 -3.10 -4.78
CA GLY A 63 -4.96 -2.90 -3.34
C GLY A 63 -6.33 -3.36 -2.87
N PHE A 64 -6.40 -4.47 -2.15
CA PHE A 64 -7.67 -5.03 -1.64
C PHE A 64 -8.09 -4.48 -0.28
N THR A 65 -7.14 -3.92 0.48
CA THR A 65 -7.36 -3.62 1.90
C THR A 65 -7.48 -2.13 2.19
N PHE A 66 -7.09 -1.24 1.27
CA PHE A 66 -7.11 0.21 1.51
C PHE A 66 -8.51 0.72 1.84
N PHE A 67 -9.45 0.58 0.91
CA PHE A 67 -10.82 1.08 1.07
C PHE A 67 -11.52 0.44 2.27
N THR A 68 -11.36 -0.87 2.44
CA THR A 68 -11.89 -1.56 3.61
C THR A 68 -11.32 -0.99 4.91
N SER A 69 -10.02 -0.70 5.00
CA SER A 69 -9.39 -0.15 6.21
C SER A 69 -9.90 1.26 6.54
N ILE A 70 -10.05 2.13 5.55
CA ILE A 70 -10.62 3.47 5.77
C ILE A 70 -12.13 3.41 6.02
N GLY A 71 -12.83 2.44 5.43
CA GLY A 71 -14.25 2.19 5.65
C GLY A 71 -14.53 1.80 7.10
N VAL A 72 -13.80 0.82 7.63
CA VAL A 72 -13.90 0.42 9.05
C VAL A 72 -13.54 1.58 9.97
N ARG A 73 -12.47 2.33 9.66
CA ARG A 73 -12.01 3.43 10.52
C ARG A 73 -13.02 4.59 10.61
N ASN A 74 -13.73 4.89 9.53
CA ASN A 74 -14.63 6.04 9.44
C ASN A 74 -16.12 5.65 9.49
N ASP A 75 -16.43 4.37 9.71
CA ASP A 75 -17.79 3.83 9.68
C ASP A 75 -18.50 4.07 8.33
N TRP A 76 -17.78 3.82 7.22
CA TRP A 76 -18.28 3.94 5.84
C TRP A 76 -18.50 2.54 5.25
N PRO A 77 -19.70 1.94 5.40
CA PRO A 77 -19.97 0.57 4.96
C PRO A 77 -19.81 0.39 3.45
N GLU A 78 -20.01 1.44 2.65
CA GLU A 78 -19.85 1.43 1.19
C GLU A 78 -18.42 1.15 0.72
N PHE A 79 -17.42 1.32 1.59
CA PHE A 79 -16.02 1.06 1.25
C PHE A 79 -15.56 -0.35 1.67
N ILE A 80 -16.39 -1.10 2.40
CA ILE A 80 -16.08 -2.46 2.80
C ILE A 80 -16.14 -3.39 1.58
N GLY A 81 -15.02 -4.04 1.27
CA GLY A 81 -14.89 -4.88 0.08
C GLY A 81 -14.56 -4.14 -1.21
N ALA A 82 -14.52 -2.79 -1.19
CA ALA A 82 -14.06 -2.02 -2.34
C ALA A 82 -12.56 -2.24 -2.59
N THR A 83 -12.18 -2.27 -3.87
CA THR A 83 -10.80 -2.56 -4.31
C THR A 83 -10.22 -1.36 -5.05
N LEU A 84 -8.92 -1.11 -4.84
CA LEU A 84 -8.14 -0.15 -5.60
C LEU A 84 -7.43 -0.86 -6.75
N LEU A 85 -7.75 -0.46 -7.98
CA LEU A 85 -7.11 -0.95 -9.21
C LEU A 85 -6.77 0.26 -10.10
N GLY A 86 -5.58 0.26 -10.68
CA GLY A 86 -5.23 1.23 -11.73
C GLY A 86 -3.76 1.64 -11.72
N HIS A 87 -3.40 2.49 -12.68
CA HIS A 87 -2.05 3.03 -12.78
C HIS A 87 -1.82 4.14 -11.73
N PRO A 88 -0.64 4.22 -11.06
CA PRO A 88 -0.35 5.20 -10.02
C PRO A 88 -0.47 6.66 -10.46
N THR A 89 -0.36 6.92 -11.77
CA THR A 89 -0.53 8.26 -12.35
C THR A 89 -1.98 8.59 -12.71
N GLU A 90 -2.83 7.58 -12.85
CA GLU A 90 -4.27 7.70 -13.14
C GLU A 90 -5.09 7.80 -11.86
N SER A 91 -4.56 7.34 -10.72
CA SER A 91 -5.11 7.58 -9.38
C SER A 91 -5.01 9.04 -8.90
N LYS A 92 -4.93 9.99 -9.84
CA LYS A 92 -5.04 11.44 -9.63
C LYS A 92 -6.48 11.91 -9.35
N THR A 93 -7.45 11.00 -9.33
CA THR A 93 -8.76 11.22 -8.72
C THR A 93 -8.61 11.32 -7.20
N SER A 94 -8.20 12.51 -6.74
CA SER A 94 -8.29 13.11 -5.39
C SER A 94 -7.78 12.35 -4.15
N CYS A 95 -7.37 11.08 -4.24
CA CYS A 95 -7.29 10.21 -3.06
C CYS A 95 -5.99 9.42 -2.88
N LEU A 96 -5.08 9.34 -3.85
CA LEU A 96 -3.87 8.51 -3.74
C LEU A 96 -2.70 9.10 -4.55
N SER A 97 -1.84 9.92 -3.93
CA SER A 97 -0.45 10.03 -4.38
C SER A 97 0.39 9.00 -3.64
N THR A 98 0.66 7.87 -4.29
CA THR A 98 1.53 6.82 -3.73
C THR A 98 2.98 7.26 -3.86
N HIS A 99 3.67 7.42 -2.74
CA HIS A 99 5.12 7.59 -2.74
C HIS A 99 5.74 6.23 -2.42
N ASN A 100 6.35 5.60 -3.41
CA ASN A 100 6.96 4.28 -3.26
C ASN A 100 8.20 4.39 -2.37
N TRP A 101 8.20 3.66 -1.26
CA TRP A 101 9.41 3.37 -0.50
C TRP A 101 9.77 1.91 -0.79
N TRP A 102 10.60 1.72 -1.81
CA TRP A 102 11.16 0.43 -2.26
C TRP A 102 10.18 -0.55 -2.92
N VAL A 103 10.47 -0.88 -4.17
CA VAL A 103 10.06 -2.15 -4.78
C VAL A 103 11.03 -3.19 -4.26
N MET A 104 10.59 -4.09 -3.37
CA MET A 104 11.42 -5.25 -2.99
C MET A 104 11.46 -6.22 -4.17
N SER A 105 12.43 -6.02 -5.05
CA SER A 105 12.80 -6.98 -6.08
C SER A 105 13.54 -8.14 -5.40
N SER A 106 12.85 -9.28 -5.26
CA SER A 106 13.45 -10.57 -4.87
C SER A 106 13.93 -11.34 -6.09
#